data_AF-F3YV30-F1
#
_entry.id   AF-F3YV30-F1
#
_cell.length_a   1.000
_cell.length_b   1.000
_cell.length_c   1.000
_cell.angle_alpha   90.00
_cell.angle_beta   90.00
_cell.angle_gamma   90.00
#
_symmetry.space_group_name_H-M   'P 1'
#
loop_
_entity.id
_entity.type
_entity.pdbx_description
1 polymer ?
#
loop_
_entity_poly.entity_id
_entity_poly.type
_entity_poly.pdbx_seq_one_letter_code
_entity_poly.pdbx_strand_id
1 'polypeptide(L)'
;MEHNAPIRINTRGHKTRPMHASTAMLPLGERENLEEIIRITRSKIVWPLRETLGDGGFAVRSDPGRREHVIYWPRYGDGAPHYLKYLHELVHARLAEKAHPLFSGPAFAPGSRMVLVDAALPVFQAASDWFVEHEMVRLCPERKKPELAAQFGALLHGLRDGGSLDPAEAACAALLAAKAVAFLGRETCLSGLLAELIQAYLRTPAHKPCLFTLRALTNRLLDPLFKARADIALAGGREVWLLRSRTD
;
A
#
# COMPACT_ATOMS: atom_id res chain seq x y z
N MET A 1 -6.43 0.64 -37.81
CA MET A 1 -5.57 1.39 -36.87
C MET A 1 -6.48 2.29 -36.06
N GLU A 2 -6.88 1.83 -34.88
CA GLU A 2 -7.71 2.63 -33.96
C GLU A 2 -6.98 2.77 -32.62
N HIS A 3 -6.86 4.02 -32.19
CA HIS A 3 -6.17 4.44 -30.98
C HIS A 3 -7.00 4.09 -29.74
N ASN A 4 -6.54 3.12 -28.94
CA ASN A 4 -7.11 2.86 -27.61
C ASN A 4 -6.37 3.70 -26.55
N ALA A 5 -7.07 4.72 -26.06
CA ALA A 5 -6.66 5.54 -24.93
C ALA A 5 -6.71 4.76 -23.60
N PRO A 6 -5.92 5.15 -22.58
CA PRO A 6 -5.93 4.50 -21.28
C PRO A 6 -7.25 4.77 -20.54
N ILE A 7 -7.97 3.69 -20.21
CA ILE A 7 -9.26 3.69 -19.51
C ILE A 7 -9.02 3.95 -18.02
N ARG A 8 -9.63 5.01 -17.48
CA ARG A 8 -9.65 5.33 -16.04
C ARG A 8 -10.77 4.54 -15.36
N ILE A 9 -10.42 3.77 -14.33
CA ILE A 9 -11.36 2.95 -13.56
C ILE A 9 -11.90 3.77 -12.39
N ASN A 10 -13.23 3.80 -12.28
CA ASN A 10 -14.00 4.51 -11.26
C ASN A 10 -14.16 3.61 -10.04
N THR A 11 -13.61 4.02 -8.89
CA THR A 11 -13.74 3.30 -7.61
C THR A 11 -14.91 3.85 -6.79
N ARG A 12 -16.08 3.22 -6.89
CA ARG A 12 -17.19 3.28 -5.92
C ARG A 12 -17.64 1.84 -5.68
N GLY A 13 -17.85 1.30 -4.49
CA GLY A 13 -17.66 1.76 -3.12
C GLY A 13 -18.19 0.65 -2.23
N HIS A 14 -17.35 0.06 -1.38
CA HIS A 14 -17.81 -0.74 -0.25
C HIS A 14 -17.65 0.10 1.01
N LYS A 15 -18.78 0.40 1.65
CA LYS A 15 -18.84 1.13 2.92
C LYS A 15 -18.39 0.19 4.04
N THR A 16 -17.11 0.21 4.39
CA THR A 16 -16.64 -0.20 5.71
C THR A 16 -16.72 1.01 6.65
N ARG A 17 -17.31 0.83 7.83
CA ARG A 17 -17.39 1.87 8.87
C ARG A 17 -15.97 2.34 9.23
N PRO A 18 -15.68 3.65 9.28
CA PRO A 18 -14.40 4.13 9.77
C PRO A 18 -14.34 3.88 11.29
N MET A 19 -13.37 3.09 11.73
CA MET A 19 -12.91 3.17 13.12
C MET A 19 -12.26 4.55 13.27
N HIS A 20 -12.92 5.44 14.01
CA HIS A 20 -12.41 6.78 14.29
C HIS A 20 -11.11 6.67 15.10
N ALA A 21 -9.97 6.87 14.41
CA ALA A 21 -8.73 7.21 15.07
C ALA A 21 -8.81 8.69 15.49
N SER A 22 -8.62 8.92 16.78
CA SER A 22 -8.65 10.23 17.44
C SER A 22 -7.86 11.30 16.68
N THR A 23 -8.56 12.35 16.24
CA THR A 23 -7.97 13.56 15.63
C THR A 23 -7.53 14.54 16.72
N ALA A 24 -6.46 14.20 17.45
CA ALA A 24 -5.78 15.19 18.28
C ALA A 24 -4.86 16.04 17.40
N MET A 25 -5.03 17.38 17.40
CA MET A 25 -4.06 18.29 16.79
C MET A 25 -2.69 18.05 17.42
N LEU A 26 -1.67 17.81 16.59
CA LEU A 26 -0.31 17.56 17.04
C LEU A 26 0.25 18.80 17.78
N PRO A 27 1.05 18.63 18.85
CA PRO A 27 1.79 19.73 19.46
C PRO A 27 2.66 20.45 18.41
N LEU A 28 2.87 21.76 18.56
CA LEU A 28 3.49 22.62 17.54
C LEU A 28 4.89 22.12 17.09
N GLY A 29 5.80 21.83 18.02
CA GLY A 29 7.15 21.34 17.69
C GLY A 29 7.16 19.93 17.08
N GLU A 30 6.11 19.18 17.33
CA GLU A 30 5.89 17.86 16.73
C GLU A 30 5.45 17.99 15.27
N ARG A 31 4.59 18.97 14.96
CA ARG A 31 4.17 19.30 13.60
C ARG A 31 5.33 19.79 12.74
N GLU A 32 6.18 20.67 13.28
CA GLU A 32 7.35 21.22 12.58
C GLU A 32 8.33 20.13 12.13
N ASN A 33 8.54 19.10 12.96
CA ASN A 33 9.39 17.94 12.60
C ASN A 33 8.81 17.15 11.41
N LEU A 34 7.49 16.91 11.37
CA LEU A 34 6.87 16.16 10.28
C LEU A 34 6.85 16.94 8.96
N GLU A 35 6.62 18.25 9.01
CA GLU A 35 6.70 19.13 7.84
C GLU A 35 8.11 19.14 7.24
N GLU A 36 9.14 19.14 8.09
CA GLU A 36 10.54 19.03 7.65
C GLU A 36 10.84 17.67 7.02
N ILE A 37 10.39 16.57 7.61
CA ILE A 37 10.51 15.22 7.03
C ILE A 37 9.83 15.16 5.65
N ILE A 38 8.65 15.75 5.52
CA ILE A 38 7.91 15.85 4.25
C ILE A 38 8.72 16.65 3.24
N ARG A 39 9.25 17.82 3.62
CA ARG A 39 10.07 18.67 2.75
C ARG A 39 11.31 17.94 2.26
N ILE A 40 12.04 17.27 3.15
CA ILE A 40 13.23 16.47 2.81
C ILE A 40 12.87 15.26 1.93
N THR A 41 11.71 14.64 2.16
CA THR A 41 11.29 13.48 1.35
C THR A 41 10.88 13.94 -0.05
N ARG A 42 10.13 15.04 -0.15
CA ARG A 42 9.71 15.64 -1.40
C ARG A 42 10.89 16.14 -2.23
N SER A 43 11.92 16.72 -1.61
CA SER A 43 13.12 17.18 -2.34
C SER A 43 13.95 16.07 -2.97
N LYS A 44 13.70 14.81 -2.59
CA LYS A 44 14.35 13.62 -3.17
C LYS A 44 13.58 12.99 -4.33
N ILE A 45 12.42 13.56 -4.69
CA ILE A 45 11.60 13.16 -5.85
C ILE A 45 11.99 14.07 -7.01
N VAL A 46 12.41 13.47 -8.12
CA VAL A 46 12.93 14.19 -9.30
C VAL A 46 11.82 14.52 -10.29
N TRP A 47 10.84 13.64 -10.43
CA TRP A 47 9.72 13.80 -11.36
C TRP A 47 8.75 14.86 -10.84
N PRO A 48 8.16 15.69 -11.71
CA PRO A 48 7.15 16.65 -11.30
C PRO A 48 6.03 15.99 -10.49
N LEU A 49 5.76 16.53 -9.31
CA LEU A 49 4.72 16.05 -8.40
C LEU A 49 3.57 17.05 -8.37
N ARG A 50 2.40 16.59 -8.80
CA ARG A 50 1.16 17.37 -8.79
C ARG A 50 0.21 16.81 -7.75
N GLU A 51 -0.66 17.68 -7.25
CA GLU A 51 -1.65 17.33 -6.24
C GLU A 51 -3.04 17.67 -6.80
N THR A 52 -4.01 16.76 -6.64
CA THR A 52 -5.37 16.96 -7.12
C THR A 52 -6.39 16.32 -6.19
N LEU A 53 -7.63 16.76 -6.26
CA LEU A 53 -8.74 16.14 -5.53
C LEU A 53 -9.20 14.89 -6.28
N GLY A 54 -9.18 13.73 -5.61
CA GLY A 54 -9.68 12.47 -6.08
C GLY A 54 -11.04 12.09 -5.46
N ASP A 55 -11.77 11.22 -6.14
CA ASP A 55 -13.05 10.68 -5.67
C ASP A 55 -12.89 9.55 -4.64
N GLY A 56 -11.65 9.22 -4.24
CA GLY A 56 -11.30 8.12 -3.35
C GLY A 56 -10.41 8.54 -2.18
N GLY A 57 -9.70 7.58 -1.58
CA GLY A 57 -8.72 7.84 -0.53
C GLY A 57 -7.43 8.50 -1.01
N PHE A 58 -6.50 8.74 -0.09
CA PHE A 58 -5.12 9.12 -0.44
C PHE A 58 -4.50 8.05 -1.34
N ALA A 59 -3.94 8.48 -2.47
CA ALA A 59 -3.22 7.60 -3.36
C ALA A 59 -2.26 8.41 -4.22
N VAL A 60 -1.06 7.90 -4.48
CA VAL A 60 -0.21 8.36 -5.56
C VAL A 60 -0.42 7.51 -6.81
N ARG A 61 -0.20 8.11 -7.98
CA ARG A 61 0.02 7.40 -9.24
C ARG A 61 1.20 8.01 -9.96
N SER A 62 2.05 7.17 -10.52
CA SER A 62 3.15 7.61 -11.38
C SER A 62 2.87 7.29 -12.83
N ASP A 63 3.15 8.24 -13.71
CA ASP A 63 3.20 8.00 -15.16
C ASP A 63 4.67 7.97 -15.59
N PRO A 64 5.26 6.78 -15.84
CA PRO A 64 6.65 6.69 -16.26
C PRO A 64 6.91 7.23 -17.68
N GLY A 65 5.88 7.29 -18.53
CA GLY A 65 6.02 7.86 -19.87
C GLY A 65 6.10 9.39 -19.86
N ARG A 66 5.38 10.03 -18.93
CA ARG A 66 5.45 11.48 -18.68
C ARG A 66 6.47 11.88 -17.62
N ARG A 67 7.01 10.89 -16.91
CA ARG A 67 7.88 11.05 -15.74
C ARG A 67 7.27 12.03 -14.73
N GLU A 68 6.02 11.79 -14.34
CA GLU A 68 5.29 12.63 -13.37
C GLU A 68 4.58 11.79 -12.30
N HIS A 69 4.35 12.40 -11.14
CA HIS A 69 3.53 11.85 -10.07
C HIS A 69 2.29 12.71 -9.86
N VAL A 70 1.17 12.05 -9.55
CA VAL A 70 -0.06 12.72 -9.10
C VAL A 70 -0.46 12.12 -7.76
N ILE A 71 -0.54 12.95 -6.73
CA ILE A 71 -1.14 12.59 -5.43
C ILE A 71 -2.60 13.04 -5.45
N TYR A 72 -3.49 12.08 -5.20
CA TYR A 72 -4.93 12.27 -5.07
C TYR A 72 -5.29 12.47 -3.60
N TRP A 73 -5.91 13.60 -3.30
CA TRP A 73 -6.47 13.94 -2.00
C TRP A 73 -7.96 13.57 -1.93
N PRO A 74 -8.47 13.01 -0.82
CA PRO A 74 -9.89 12.73 -0.69
C PRO A 74 -10.74 14.01 -0.73
N ARG A 75 -11.89 13.95 -1.42
CA ARG A 75 -12.82 15.09 -1.62
C ARG A 75 -13.62 15.53 -0.38
N TYR A 76 -13.67 14.76 0.71
CA TYR A 76 -14.50 15.06 1.89
C TYR A 76 -13.84 14.64 3.22
N GLY A 77 -14.02 15.44 4.28
CA GLY A 77 -13.95 14.98 5.68
C GLY A 77 -12.98 15.70 6.63
N ASP A 78 -13.32 16.92 7.04
CA ASP A 78 -13.24 17.43 8.42
C ASP A 78 -11.87 17.50 9.12
N GLY A 79 -11.09 18.55 8.82
CA GLY A 79 -10.17 19.14 9.79
C GLY A 79 -8.77 18.54 9.84
N ALA A 80 -7.81 19.37 9.43
CA ALA A 80 -6.36 19.16 9.43
C ALA A 80 -5.79 18.27 8.31
N PRO A 81 -4.63 18.66 7.71
CA PRO A 81 -3.93 17.84 6.74
C PRO A 81 -3.51 16.51 7.36
N HIS A 82 -3.79 15.38 6.69
CA HIS A 82 -3.27 14.07 7.07
C HIS A 82 -1.81 13.93 6.63
N TYR A 83 -0.90 14.70 7.24
CA TYR A 83 0.51 14.76 6.89
C TYR A 83 1.20 13.38 6.84
N LEU A 84 0.85 12.46 7.74
CA LEU A 84 1.39 11.08 7.70
C LEU A 84 0.94 10.30 6.47
N LYS A 85 -0.32 10.45 6.04
CA LYS A 85 -0.81 9.83 4.80
C LYS A 85 -0.17 10.48 3.57
N TYR A 86 -0.01 11.80 3.58
CA TYR A 86 0.71 12.49 2.52
C TYR A 86 2.17 12.02 2.42
N LEU A 87 2.87 11.88 3.55
CA LEU A 87 4.22 11.32 3.60
C LEU A 87 4.26 9.88 3.06
N HIS A 88 3.27 9.04 3.40
CA HIS A 88 3.12 7.68 2.86
C HIS A 88 3.09 7.68 1.33
N GLU A 89 2.28 8.56 0.73
CA GLU A 89 2.19 8.70 -0.72
C GLU A 89 3.49 9.27 -1.35
N LEU A 90 4.19 10.16 -0.66
CA LEU A 90 5.52 10.64 -1.10
C LEU A 90 6.56 9.52 -1.10
N VAL A 91 6.51 8.61 -0.11
CA VAL A 91 7.40 7.45 -0.07
C VAL A 91 7.10 6.52 -1.24
N HIS A 92 5.83 6.26 -1.56
CA HIS A 92 5.45 5.53 -2.76
C HIS A 92 5.99 6.16 -4.04
N ALA A 93 5.86 7.49 -4.21
CA ALA A 93 6.43 8.22 -5.35
C ALA A 93 7.96 8.02 -5.45
N ARG A 94 8.66 8.17 -4.33
CA ARG A 94 10.12 7.99 -4.28
C ARG A 94 10.55 6.55 -4.60
N LEU A 95 9.80 5.55 -4.14
CA LEU A 95 10.05 4.15 -4.51
C LEU A 95 9.73 3.88 -5.98
N ALA A 96 8.76 4.58 -6.56
CA ALA A 96 8.46 4.47 -7.98
C ALA A 96 9.62 4.94 -8.87
N GLU A 97 10.31 6.02 -8.49
CA GLU A 97 11.52 6.46 -9.20
C GLU A 97 12.73 5.56 -8.94
N LYS A 98 12.92 5.12 -7.69
CA LYS A 98 14.14 4.41 -7.27
C LYS A 98 14.15 2.93 -7.59
N ALA A 99 12.98 2.29 -7.56
CA ALA A 99 12.85 0.85 -7.64
C ALA A 99 12.03 0.44 -8.87
N HIS A 100 10.76 0.86 -8.94
CA HIS A 100 9.90 0.55 -10.08
C HIS A 100 8.55 1.32 -10.02
N PRO A 101 7.97 1.81 -11.13
CA PRO A 101 6.69 2.53 -11.13
C PRO A 101 5.52 1.82 -10.41
N LEU A 102 5.50 0.48 -10.40
CA LEU A 102 4.47 -0.32 -9.72
C LEU A 102 4.46 -0.20 -8.20
N PHE A 103 5.47 0.44 -7.58
CA PHE A 103 5.39 0.82 -6.17
C PHE A 103 4.32 1.88 -5.93
N SER A 104 4.14 2.84 -6.84
CA SER A 104 3.11 3.89 -6.74
C SER A 104 1.68 3.42 -7.08
N GLY A 105 1.43 2.13 -6.94
CA GLY A 105 0.14 1.52 -7.19
C GLY A 105 0.12 0.61 -8.42
N PRO A 106 -0.72 -0.43 -8.38
CA PRO A 106 -0.77 -1.43 -9.43
C PRO A 106 -1.44 -0.87 -10.69
N ALA A 107 -0.92 -1.30 -11.83
CA ALA A 107 -1.54 -1.19 -13.15
C ALA A 107 -1.58 -2.59 -13.75
N PHE A 108 -2.65 -2.92 -14.48
CA PHE A 108 -2.90 -4.28 -14.97
C PHE A 108 -2.96 -4.31 -16.50
N ALA A 109 -2.41 -5.38 -17.09
CA ALA A 109 -2.45 -5.61 -18.53
C ALA A 109 -3.86 -5.97 -19.01
N PRO A 110 -4.25 -5.55 -20.24
CA PRO A 110 -5.37 -6.13 -20.95
C PRO A 110 -5.20 -7.65 -21.03
N GLY A 111 -6.17 -8.41 -20.52
CA GLY A 111 -6.08 -9.87 -20.38
C GLY A 111 -6.07 -10.38 -18.94
N SER A 112 -5.92 -9.49 -17.94
CA SER A 112 -6.23 -9.82 -16.55
C SER A 112 -7.75 -9.93 -16.37
N ARG A 113 -8.23 -10.94 -15.63
CA ARG A 113 -9.66 -11.07 -15.29
C ARG A 113 -10.07 -9.96 -14.33
N MET A 114 -10.94 -9.04 -14.75
CA MET A 114 -11.27 -7.83 -13.96
C MET A 114 -11.84 -8.13 -12.58
N VAL A 115 -12.75 -9.10 -12.45
CA VAL A 115 -13.30 -9.51 -11.15
C VAL A 115 -12.20 -9.97 -10.18
N LEU A 116 -11.21 -10.70 -10.69
CA LEU A 116 -10.07 -11.14 -9.89
C LEU A 116 -9.14 -9.97 -9.55
N VAL A 117 -8.95 -9.02 -10.49
CA VAL A 117 -8.18 -7.79 -10.24
C VAL A 117 -8.80 -6.98 -9.11
N ASP A 118 -10.12 -6.77 -9.14
CA ASP A 118 -10.82 -5.98 -8.13
C ASP A 118 -10.73 -6.64 -6.74
N ALA A 119 -10.92 -7.96 -6.68
CA ALA A 119 -10.80 -8.71 -5.43
C ALA A 119 -9.35 -8.76 -4.90
N ALA A 120 -8.36 -8.87 -5.78
CA ALA A 120 -6.96 -9.00 -5.41
C ALA A 120 -6.22 -7.66 -5.23
N LEU A 121 -6.81 -6.54 -5.64
CA LEU A 121 -6.20 -5.21 -5.56
C LEU A 121 -5.60 -4.89 -4.17
N PRO A 122 -6.28 -5.21 -3.04
CA PRO A 122 -5.72 -5.01 -1.71
C PRO A 122 -4.42 -5.78 -1.45
N VAL A 123 -4.22 -6.93 -2.09
CA VAL A 123 -2.96 -7.70 -1.99
C VAL A 123 -1.80 -6.95 -2.64
N PHE A 124 -2.01 -6.35 -3.80
CA PHE A 124 -0.98 -5.56 -4.47
C PHE A 124 -0.61 -4.30 -3.68
N GLN A 125 -1.62 -3.64 -3.11
CA GLN A 125 -1.43 -2.48 -2.24
C GLN A 125 -0.66 -2.88 -0.98
N ALA A 126 -1.08 -3.94 -0.30
CA ALA A 126 -0.43 -4.43 0.91
C ALA A 126 1.03 -4.88 0.65
N ALA A 127 1.29 -5.51 -0.50
CA ALA A 127 2.64 -5.88 -0.91
C ALA A 127 3.55 -4.66 -1.11
N SER A 128 3.06 -3.59 -1.75
CA SER A 128 3.84 -2.35 -1.91
C SER A 128 4.03 -1.64 -0.55
N ASP A 129 2.96 -1.56 0.24
CA ASP A 129 2.96 -0.90 1.55
C ASP A 129 3.96 -1.54 2.52
N TRP A 130 4.30 -2.81 2.39
CA TRP A 130 5.37 -3.43 3.17
C TRP A 130 6.70 -2.67 3.09
N PHE A 131 7.08 -2.22 1.89
CA PHE A 131 8.31 -1.47 1.66
C PHE A 131 8.16 -0.01 2.08
N VAL A 132 6.99 0.57 1.87
CA VAL A 132 6.67 1.93 2.31
C VAL A 132 6.76 2.05 3.83
N GLU A 133 6.22 1.07 4.54
CA GLU A 133 6.16 1.09 6.00
C GLU A 133 7.54 0.96 6.63
N HIS A 134 8.46 0.21 6.00
CA HIS A 134 9.86 0.22 6.40
C HIS A 134 10.46 1.63 6.31
N GLU A 135 10.25 2.34 5.20
CA GLU A 135 10.74 3.71 5.03
C GLU A 135 10.03 4.69 5.99
N MET A 136 8.72 4.53 6.22
CA MET A 136 7.96 5.36 7.15
C MET A 136 8.47 5.21 8.59
N VAL A 137 8.68 3.97 9.06
CA VAL A 137 9.28 3.72 10.38
C VAL A 137 10.71 4.26 10.47
N ARG A 138 11.48 4.21 9.39
CA ARG A 138 12.83 4.81 9.34
C ARG A 138 12.80 6.34 9.39
N LEU A 139 11.80 6.97 8.78
CA LEU A 139 11.67 8.44 8.68
C LEU A 139 11.09 9.06 9.96
N CYS A 140 10.03 8.49 10.53
CA CYS A 140 9.34 9.03 11.70
C CYS A 140 8.99 7.93 12.73
N PRO A 141 10.00 7.26 13.32
CA PRO A 141 9.78 6.13 14.23
C PRO A 141 8.90 6.49 15.43
N GLU A 142 9.09 7.68 16.01
CA GLU A 142 8.34 8.16 17.18
C GLU A 142 6.83 8.33 16.90
N ARG A 143 6.44 8.48 15.63
CA ARG A 143 5.03 8.55 15.22
C ARG A 143 4.49 7.19 14.82
N LYS A 144 5.23 6.48 13.97
CA LYS A 144 4.74 5.25 13.34
C LYS A 144 4.74 4.07 14.31
N LYS A 145 5.69 3.99 15.26
CA LYS A 145 5.74 2.86 16.20
C LYS A 145 4.56 2.86 17.20
N PRO A 146 4.18 3.99 17.84
CA PRO A 146 2.98 4.02 18.68
C PRO A 146 1.68 3.78 17.90
N GLU A 147 1.54 4.37 16.71
CA GLU A 147 0.37 4.15 15.84
C GLU A 147 0.23 2.67 15.48
N LEU A 148 1.33 2.04 15.07
CA LEU A 148 1.39 0.61 14.76
C LEU A 148 1.05 -0.26 15.98
N ALA A 149 1.54 0.09 17.17
CA ALA A 149 1.24 -0.65 18.39
C ALA A 149 -0.27 -0.60 18.72
N ALA A 150 -0.90 0.57 18.57
CA ALA A 150 -2.33 0.75 18.79
C ALA A 150 -3.16 -0.05 17.76
N GLN A 151 -2.81 0.04 16.47
CA GLN A 151 -3.48 -0.71 15.40
C GLN A 151 -3.35 -2.23 15.62
N PHE A 152 -2.16 -2.71 15.99
CA PHE A 152 -1.94 -4.13 16.25
C PHE A 152 -2.75 -4.62 17.46
N GLY A 153 -2.85 -3.82 18.53
CA GLY A 153 -3.72 -4.12 19.66
C GLY A 153 -5.19 -4.26 19.24
N ALA A 154 -5.69 -3.31 18.44
CA ALA A 154 -7.06 -3.36 17.92
C ALA A 154 -7.30 -4.58 17.02
N LEU A 155 -6.33 -4.96 16.18
CA LEU A 155 -6.40 -6.18 15.36
C LEU A 155 -6.54 -7.44 16.24
N LEU A 156 -5.71 -7.58 17.27
CA LEU A 156 -5.77 -8.73 18.17
C LEU A 156 -7.10 -8.82 18.92
N HIS A 157 -7.69 -7.68 19.29
CA HIS A 157 -9.03 -7.64 19.85
C HIS A 157 -10.08 -8.12 18.84
N GLY A 158 -10.10 -7.56 17.62
CA GLY A 158 -11.06 -7.96 16.58
C GLY A 158 -10.96 -9.43 16.18
N LEU A 159 -9.76 -10.03 16.17
CA LEU A 159 -9.56 -11.44 15.88
C LEU A 159 -10.10 -12.37 16.98
N ARG A 160 -10.11 -11.93 18.24
CA ARG A 160 -10.67 -12.71 19.36
C ARG A 160 -12.19 -12.82 19.30
N ASP A 161 -12.84 -11.85 18.65
CA ASP A 161 -14.30 -11.82 18.50
C ASP A 161 -14.82 -12.81 17.43
N GLY A 162 -13.94 -13.61 16.83
CA GLY A 162 -14.31 -14.81 16.06
C GLY A 162 -14.78 -14.54 14.61
N GLY A 163 -14.54 -13.35 14.07
CA GLY A 163 -14.88 -13.02 12.69
C GLY A 163 -14.01 -13.76 11.67
N SER A 164 -14.62 -14.29 10.60
CA SER A 164 -13.89 -14.72 9.41
C SER A 164 -13.43 -13.50 8.62
N LEU A 165 -12.15 -13.41 8.29
CA LEU A 165 -11.64 -12.38 7.40
C LEU A 165 -11.86 -12.79 5.94
N ASP A 166 -12.35 -11.86 5.13
CA ASP A 166 -12.27 -12.04 3.68
C ASP A 166 -10.80 -11.97 3.20
N PRO A 167 -10.49 -12.34 1.93
CA PRO A 167 -9.11 -12.34 1.44
C PRO A 167 -8.39 -10.98 1.51
N ALA A 168 -9.12 -9.87 1.32
CA ALA A 168 -8.55 -8.53 1.40
C ALA A 168 -8.24 -8.15 2.84
N GLU A 169 -9.17 -8.42 3.75
CA GLU A 169 -9.01 -8.23 5.18
C GLU A 169 -7.85 -9.09 5.74
N ALA A 170 -7.73 -10.33 5.29
CA ALA A 170 -6.63 -11.22 5.65
C ALA A 170 -5.27 -10.68 5.19
N ALA A 171 -5.18 -10.13 3.98
CA ALA A 171 -3.94 -9.52 3.47
C ALA A 171 -3.51 -8.30 4.31
N CYS A 172 -4.48 -7.44 4.66
CA CYS A 172 -4.26 -6.26 5.49
C CYS A 172 -3.91 -6.62 6.94
N ALA A 173 -4.61 -7.60 7.53
CA ALA A 173 -4.34 -8.10 8.88
C ALA A 173 -2.94 -8.72 8.98
N ALA A 174 -2.56 -9.53 7.99
CA ALA A 174 -1.23 -10.13 7.93
C ALA A 174 -0.12 -9.07 7.77
N LEU A 175 -0.33 -8.05 6.93
CA LEU A 175 0.58 -6.93 6.79
C LEU A 175 0.77 -6.20 8.14
N LEU A 176 -0.33 -5.87 8.83
CA LEU A 176 -0.28 -5.19 10.12
C LEU A 176 0.45 -6.02 11.20
N ALA A 177 0.16 -7.31 11.28
CA ALA A 177 0.87 -8.23 12.18
C ALA A 177 2.36 -8.35 11.83
N ALA A 178 2.71 -8.46 10.54
CA ALA A 178 4.11 -8.51 10.10
C ALA A 178 4.87 -7.23 10.44
N LYS A 179 4.25 -6.05 10.31
CA LYS A 179 4.83 -4.77 10.76
C LYS A 179 5.13 -4.80 12.26
N ALA A 180 4.20 -5.29 13.07
CA ALA A 180 4.37 -5.37 14.52
C ALA A 180 5.55 -6.29 14.91
N VAL A 181 5.72 -7.43 14.23
CA VAL A 181 6.88 -8.30 14.43
C VAL A 181 8.17 -7.59 14.01
N ALA A 182 8.23 -7.09 12.78
CA ALA A 182 9.46 -6.58 12.21
C ALA A 182 9.94 -5.26 12.82
N PHE A 183 9.03 -4.37 13.23
CA PHE A 183 9.36 -3.00 13.62
C PHE A 183 9.20 -2.71 15.11
N LEU A 184 8.41 -3.53 15.81
CA LEU A 184 8.21 -3.42 17.26
C LEU A 184 8.80 -4.61 18.05
N GLY A 185 9.28 -5.66 17.37
CA GLY A 185 9.80 -6.85 18.03
C GLY A 185 8.73 -7.64 18.79
N ARG A 186 7.46 -7.54 18.38
CA ARG A 186 6.35 -8.27 19.00
C ARG A 186 6.33 -9.71 18.52
N GLU A 187 5.89 -10.62 19.38
CA GLU A 187 5.55 -11.98 18.99
C GLU A 187 4.09 -12.04 18.52
N THR A 188 3.81 -12.89 17.54
CA THR A 188 2.45 -13.16 17.06
C THR A 188 2.13 -14.63 17.24
N CYS A 189 1.09 -14.95 18.02
CA CYS A 189 0.58 -16.32 18.17
C CYS A 189 -0.49 -16.67 17.13
N LEU A 190 -0.53 -15.95 16.00
CA LEU A 190 -1.50 -16.19 14.92
C LEU A 190 -1.12 -17.46 14.17
N SER A 191 -2.13 -18.24 13.77
CA SER A 191 -1.97 -19.55 13.14
C SER A 191 -2.68 -19.63 11.78
N GLY A 192 -2.51 -20.76 11.08
CA GLY A 192 -3.17 -21.02 9.79
C GLY A 192 -2.76 -20.04 8.69
N LEU A 193 -3.74 -19.62 7.87
CA LEU A 193 -3.54 -18.73 6.73
C LEU A 193 -2.84 -17.42 7.13
N LEU A 194 -3.21 -16.80 8.26
CA LEU A 194 -2.57 -15.55 8.70
C LEU A 194 -1.08 -15.75 9.00
N ALA A 195 -0.70 -16.87 9.62
CA ALA A 195 0.71 -17.17 9.89
C ALA A 195 1.51 -17.31 8.58
N GLU A 196 0.94 -17.97 7.57
CA GLU A 196 1.55 -18.11 6.24
C GLU A 196 1.77 -16.75 5.58
N LEU A 197 0.75 -15.88 5.59
CA LEU A 197 0.83 -14.54 5.02
C LEU A 197 1.83 -13.64 5.78
N ILE A 198 1.87 -13.71 7.11
CA ILE A 198 2.86 -12.98 7.93
C ILE A 198 4.28 -13.41 7.55
N GLN A 199 4.52 -14.71 7.40
CA GLN A 199 5.82 -15.22 6.97
C GLN A 199 6.21 -14.77 5.56
N ALA A 200 5.26 -14.58 4.64
CA ALA A 200 5.53 -14.03 3.33
C ALA A 200 6.15 -12.62 3.41
N TYR A 201 5.62 -11.76 4.28
CA TYR A 201 6.18 -10.43 4.56
C TYR A 201 7.55 -10.52 5.24
N LEU A 202 7.66 -11.29 6.33
CA LEU A 202 8.91 -11.36 7.13
C LEU A 202 10.10 -11.94 6.35
N ARG A 203 9.84 -12.83 5.38
CA ARG A 203 10.89 -13.36 4.47
C ARG A 203 11.25 -12.39 3.34
N THR A 204 10.54 -11.27 3.21
CA THR A 204 10.78 -10.28 2.17
C THR A 204 11.54 -9.08 2.76
N PRO A 205 12.77 -8.79 2.31
CA PRO A 205 13.58 -7.71 2.88
C PRO A 205 13.01 -6.34 2.49
N ALA A 206 12.22 -5.71 3.37
CA ALA A 206 11.56 -4.43 3.13
C ALA A 206 12.55 -3.27 2.84
N HIS A 207 13.79 -3.37 3.32
CA HIS A 207 14.87 -2.40 3.09
C HIS A 207 15.52 -2.52 1.70
N LYS A 208 15.14 -3.51 0.89
CA LYS A 208 15.65 -3.73 -0.48
C LYS A 208 14.48 -3.74 -1.49
N PRO A 209 13.81 -2.58 -1.70
CA PRO A 209 12.73 -2.49 -2.67
C PRO A 209 13.28 -2.64 -4.08
N CYS A 210 12.75 -3.60 -4.82
CA CYS A 210 12.93 -3.74 -6.26
C CYS A 210 11.73 -4.49 -6.86
N LEU A 211 11.58 -4.45 -8.18
CA LEU A 211 10.48 -5.14 -8.86
C LEU A 211 10.45 -6.65 -8.53
N PHE A 212 11.63 -7.27 -8.42
CA PHE A 212 11.75 -8.69 -8.09
C PHE A 212 11.18 -9.01 -6.70
N THR A 213 11.56 -8.26 -5.67
CA THR A 213 11.09 -8.49 -4.29
C THR A 213 9.60 -8.17 -4.15
N LEU A 214 9.12 -7.12 -4.82
CA LEU A 214 7.69 -6.78 -4.87
C LEU A 214 6.88 -7.93 -5.50
N ARG A 215 7.27 -8.40 -6.70
CA ARG A 215 6.60 -9.52 -7.37
C ARG A 215 6.64 -10.81 -6.56
N ALA A 216 7.77 -11.11 -5.91
CA ALA A 216 7.90 -12.30 -5.08
C ALA A 216 6.94 -12.25 -3.88
N LEU A 217 6.86 -11.11 -3.19
CA LEU A 217 5.92 -10.92 -2.09
C LEU A 217 4.47 -11.00 -2.57
N THR A 218 4.11 -10.25 -3.60
CA THR A 218 2.76 -10.27 -4.19
C THR A 218 2.31 -11.70 -4.49
N ASN A 219 3.15 -12.51 -5.14
CA ASN A 219 2.79 -13.89 -5.46
C ASN A 219 2.65 -14.80 -4.23
N ARG A 220 3.49 -14.63 -3.20
CA ARG A 220 3.36 -15.38 -1.94
C ARG A 220 2.07 -15.04 -1.19
N LEU A 221 1.49 -13.86 -1.42
CA LEU A 221 0.20 -13.48 -0.86
C LEU A 221 -0.97 -13.95 -1.73
N LEU A 222 -0.86 -13.81 -3.06
CA LEU A 222 -1.92 -14.21 -4.00
C LEU A 222 -2.20 -15.71 -4.01
N ASP A 223 -1.18 -16.55 -3.87
CA ASP A 223 -1.34 -18.00 -3.99
C ASP A 223 -2.27 -18.60 -2.91
N PRO A 224 -2.06 -18.36 -1.61
CA PRO A 224 -2.95 -18.90 -0.59
C PRO A 224 -4.33 -18.22 -0.57
N LEU A 225 -4.44 -16.95 -0.97
CA LEU A 225 -5.69 -16.17 -0.93
C LEU A 225 -6.62 -16.40 -2.12
N PHE A 226 -6.05 -16.51 -3.33
CA PHE A 226 -6.80 -16.48 -4.58
C PHE A 226 -6.44 -17.61 -5.54
N LYS A 227 -5.47 -18.48 -5.19
CA LYS A 227 -4.88 -19.47 -6.12
C LYS A 227 -4.47 -18.81 -7.44
N ALA A 228 -3.91 -17.60 -7.34
CA ALA A 228 -3.57 -16.76 -8.47
C ALA A 228 -2.08 -16.43 -8.52
N ARG A 229 -1.61 -16.02 -9.70
CA ARG A 229 -0.23 -15.57 -9.92
C ARG A 229 -0.24 -14.27 -10.72
N ALA A 230 0.65 -13.36 -10.33
CA ALA A 230 0.95 -12.13 -11.03
C ALA A 230 2.35 -12.19 -11.66
N ASP A 231 2.40 -12.01 -12.97
CA ASP A 231 3.64 -11.80 -13.72
C ASP A 231 3.72 -10.34 -14.22
N ILE A 232 4.85 -9.98 -14.82
CA ILE A 232 5.04 -8.66 -15.43
C ILE A 232 4.86 -8.80 -16.94
N ALA A 233 4.04 -7.94 -17.51
CA ALA A 233 3.81 -7.84 -18.94
C ALA A 233 4.10 -6.41 -19.43
N LEU A 234 4.39 -6.28 -20.72
CA LEU A 234 4.53 -4.99 -21.38
C LEU A 234 3.19 -4.63 -22.05
N ALA A 235 2.56 -3.54 -21.62
CA ALA A 235 1.33 -3.03 -22.22
C ALA A 235 1.47 -1.53 -22.49
N GLY A 236 1.28 -1.12 -23.75
CA GLY A 236 1.42 0.30 -24.14
C GLY A 236 2.80 0.88 -23.82
N GLY A 237 3.86 0.07 -23.93
CA GLY A 237 5.23 0.47 -23.61
C GLY A 237 5.53 0.60 -22.11
N ARG A 238 4.65 0.08 -21.24
CA ARG A 238 4.81 0.14 -19.78
C ARG A 238 4.76 -1.25 -19.17
N GLU A 239 5.60 -1.48 -18.16
CA GLU A 239 5.54 -2.69 -17.35
C GLU A 239 4.34 -2.63 -16.40
N VAL A 240 3.47 -3.64 -16.51
CA VAL A 240 2.22 -3.76 -15.76
C VAL A 240 2.05 -5.18 -15.23
N TRP A 241 1.19 -5.36 -14.25
CA TRP A 241 0.82 -6.67 -13.73
C TRP A 241 -0.05 -7.44 -14.72
N LEU A 242 0.27 -8.70 -14.94
CA LEU A 242 -0.61 -9.65 -15.60
C LEU A 242 -1.07 -10.68 -14.57
N LEU A 243 -2.33 -10.59 -14.17
CA LEU A 243 -2.92 -11.46 -13.13
C LEU A 243 -3.66 -12.62 -13.78
N ARG A 244 -3.30 -13.85 -13.40
CA ARG A 244 -3.87 -15.10 -13.91
C ARG A 244 -4.31 -16.00 -12.76
N SER A 245 -5.41 -16.73 -12.94
CA SER A 245 -5.72 -17.86 -12.05
C SER A 245 -4.73 -19.00 -12.32
N ARG A 246 -4.44 -19.82 -11.30
CA ARG A 246 -3.71 -21.08 -11.47
C ARG A 246 -4.63 -22.27 -11.77
N THR A 247 -5.94 -22.06 -11.72
CA THR A 247 -6.96 -23.11 -11.89
C THR A 247 -7.58 -23.14 -13.28
N ASP A 248 -7.15 -22.25 -14.18
CA ASP A 248 -7.48 -22.29 -15.61
C ASP A 248 -6.30 -22.90 -16.40
#